data_AF-A0A928BIX8-F1
#
_entry.id   AF-A0A928BIX8-F1
#
_cell.length_a   1.000
_cell.length_b   1.000
_cell.length_c   1.000
_cell.angle_alpha   90.00
_cell.angle_beta   90.00
_cell.angle_gamma   90.00
#
_symmetry.space_group_name_H-M   'P 1'
#
loop_
_entity.id
_entity.type
_entity.pdbx_description
1 polymer ?
#
loop_
_entity_poly.entity_id
_entity_poly.type
_entity_poly.pdbx_seq_one_letter_code
_entity_poly.pdbx_strand_id
1 'polypeptide(L)'
;MKKSFSIIFAACFALLSCAKQDPQTDGAGQQTGNESEPPVAEYLDEITVAAPGTGLPVRTVTNDGVKVLWTNNDQIGLFVGTSSEQRTQCAIYTTSLASPSATATFGRVEDPEPAMALGKYFAIYPATSFVKWGSFGNTASSKRCYFNLPAEQTAVKGGWDSRAAVMTASSETKEFAFKHVVAYVSFEVTSSTPSFVQVTVSSVSGETLSDSNANINYLDNGSITVNQHGAASEKSSSVTLSNSDDSAFAPGKYYVAFMPGTFASGLNLTFVNGEGQSAVIAIEGPLVVEPGDVLAKESLADLKFVSAVELPQLYDKNGVKGVAFWADPVNPSKVKIISGPVINTAWASADITIKTDIPVAEMTGEDCGANAELIASLEKYSETNFPAVYFCRSMGEGWRLPSANELLNLLKVYYNDPGTFDKEDYLVDTDAQAAAAVFNELLAQCVTNSSETTYDETKINLGSTSTMYYWTGQGDLSAGADDPKIKRVTIQKKPAAGATRSIIPDSNTSKYYVRCVRDVELK
;
A
#
# COMPACT_ATOMS: atom_id res chain seq x y z
N MET A 1 10.42 11.10 -61.69
CA MET A 1 10.79 12.45 -62.18
C MET A 1 11.14 13.34 -60.99
N LYS A 2 12.43 13.61 -60.77
CA LYS A 2 13.03 14.92 -60.44
C LYS A 2 14.52 14.68 -60.13
N LYS A 3 15.29 14.80 -61.22
CA LYS A 3 16.66 15.30 -61.34
C LYS A 3 16.79 16.62 -60.54
N SER A 4 17.92 17.08 -60.00
CA SER A 4 19.34 16.82 -60.28
C SER A 4 20.22 17.63 -59.31
N PHE A 5 21.42 17.10 -58.99
CA PHE A 5 22.76 17.75 -58.96
C PHE A 5 23.01 18.88 -57.91
N SER A 6 24.15 19.00 -57.21
CA SER A 6 25.52 18.65 -57.61
C SER A 6 26.63 19.01 -56.57
N ILE A 7 27.68 18.16 -56.47
CA ILE A 7 29.14 18.47 -56.62
C ILE A 7 29.91 19.15 -55.43
N ILE A 8 31.18 18.83 -55.04
CA ILE A 8 32.32 18.07 -55.62
C ILE A 8 33.45 17.81 -54.57
N PHE A 9 34.16 16.65 -54.73
CA PHE A 9 35.61 16.29 -54.55
C PHE A 9 36.38 16.57 -53.23
N ALA A 10 37.48 15.88 -52.88
CA ALA A 10 38.32 14.87 -53.56
C ALA A 10 39.12 14.06 -52.53
N ALA A 11 39.54 12.87 -52.98
CA ALA A 11 40.50 11.98 -52.35
C ALA A 11 41.94 12.51 -52.39
N CYS A 12 42.78 11.99 -51.48
CA CYS A 12 44.16 11.70 -51.82
C CYS A 12 44.66 10.49 -51.00
N PHE A 13 45.06 9.45 -51.73
CA PHE A 13 45.72 8.23 -51.27
C PHE A 13 47.24 8.43 -51.37
N ALA A 14 48.02 7.97 -50.39
CA ALA A 14 49.39 7.53 -50.63
C ALA A 14 49.88 6.59 -49.51
N LEU A 15 50.17 5.36 -49.90
CA LEU A 15 51.05 4.40 -49.21
C LEU A 15 52.52 4.79 -49.49
N LEU A 16 53.44 4.58 -48.54
CA LEU A 16 54.75 3.89 -48.76
C LEU A 16 55.63 3.83 -47.49
N SER A 17 55.77 2.61 -46.96
CA SER A 17 57.00 1.85 -46.61
C SER A 17 58.35 2.53 -46.23
N CYS A 18 58.94 1.94 -45.16
CA CYS A 18 60.36 1.59 -44.90
C CYS A 18 61.31 2.49 -44.08
N ALA A 19 61.68 1.92 -42.91
CA ALA A 19 63.03 1.65 -42.40
C ALA A 19 63.91 2.75 -41.75
N LYS A 20 64.11 2.55 -40.44
CA LYS A 20 65.33 2.68 -39.60
C LYS A 20 66.40 3.72 -39.96
N GLN A 21 66.70 4.59 -38.98
CA GLN A 21 68.06 4.86 -38.48
C GLN A 21 68.01 5.64 -37.15
N ASP A 22 68.56 5.06 -36.07
CA ASP A 22 68.98 5.79 -34.85
C ASP A 22 70.25 6.62 -35.15
N PRO A 23 70.54 7.70 -34.38
CA PRO A 23 71.46 7.51 -33.25
C PRO A 23 71.22 8.38 -31.99
N GLN A 24 71.68 7.80 -30.88
CA GLN A 24 72.24 8.38 -29.64
C GLN A 24 71.33 9.12 -28.63
N THR A 25 70.95 8.37 -27.60
CA THR A 25 70.79 8.80 -26.21
C THR A 25 72.12 8.73 -25.45
N ASP A 26 72.50 9.81 -24.78
CA ASP A 26 73.37 9.82 -23.60
C ASP A 26 72.56 10.36 -22.41
N GLY A 27 72.65 9.70 -21.25
CA GLY A 27 72.17 10.26 -19.98
C GLY A 27 71.39 9.27 -19.11
N ALA A 28 72.09 8.65 -18.17
CA ALA A 28 71.63 7.62 -17.25
C ALA A 28 70.53 8.05 -16.26
N GLY A 29 69.68 7.08 -15.91
CA GLY A 29 68.73 7.15 -14.80
C GLY A 29 67.90 5.88 -14.66
N GLN A 30 68.53 4.75 -14.32
CA GLN A 30 67.83 3.53 -13.91
C GLN A 30 67.08 3.80 -12.59
N GLN A 31 65.75 3.74 -12.61
CA GLN A 31 64.95 3.30 -11.46
C GLN A 31 64.36 1.94 -11.81
N THR A 32 64.83 0.90 -11.14
CA THR A 32 64.20 -0.42 -11.12
C THR A 32 62.91 -0.32 -10.29
N GLY A 33 61.81 0.01 -10.95
CA GLY A 33 60.48 -0.22 -10.41
C GLY A 33 60.11 -1.68 -10.64
N ASN A 34 59.94 -2.45 -9.57
CA ASN A 34 59.17 -3.69 -9.63
C ASN A 34 57.75 -3.31 -10.07
N GLU A 35 57.40 -3.58 -11.32
CA GLU A 35 55.99 -3.67 -11.71
C GLU A 35 55.41 -4.85 -10.94
N SER A 36 54.72 -4.57 -9.83
CA SER A 36 53.80 -5.53 -9.24
C SER A 36 52.72 -5.80 -10.28
N GLU A 37 52.62 -7.05 -10.74
CA GLU A 37 51.47 -7.49 -11.54
C GLU A 37 50.17 -7.01 -10.88
N PRO A 38 49.19 -6.47 -11.63
CA PRO A 38 47.87 -6.21 -11.09
C PRO A 38 47.31 -7.53 -10.52
N PRO A 39 46.58 -7.49 -9.38
CA PRO A 39 46.01 -8.70 -8.80
C PRO A 39 45.14 -9.42 -9.84
N VAL A 40 45.44 -10.70 -10.08
CA VAL A 40 44.66 -11.55 -10.98
C VAL A 40 43.22 -11.61 -10.44
N ALA A 41 42.28 -11.24 -11.31
CA ALA A 41 40.86 -11.43 -11.12
C ALA A 41 40.53 -12.89 -10.83
N GLU A 42 40.17 -13.23 -9.58
CA GLU A 42 39.71 -14.59 -9.25
C GLU A 42 38.18 -14.64 -9.40
N TYR A 43 37.67 -15.43 -10.35
CA TYR A 43 36.23 -15.67 -10.50
C TYR A 43 35.76 -16.71 -9.50
N LEU A 44 34.50 -16.58 -9.04
CA LEU A 44 33.85 -17.66 -8.30
C LEU A 44 33.09 -18.55 -9.29
N ASP A 45 33.66 -19.71 -9.62
CA ASP A 45 32.96 -20.70 -10.46
C ASP A 45 31.78 -21.35 -9.71
N GLU A 46 31.95 -21.53 -8.39
CA GLU A 46 30.96 -22.13 -7.51
C GLU A 46 30.88 -21.40 -6.16
N ILE A 47 29.67 -21.37 -5.61
CA ILE A 47 29.39 -20.93 -4.24
C ILE A 47 28.57 -22.00 -3.51
N THR A 48 28.77 -22.08 -2.19
CA THR A 48 28.02 -23.01 -1.34
C THR A 48 27.03 -22.22 -0.50
N VAL A 49 25.78 -22.65 -0.48
CA VAL A 49 24.80 -22.11 0.46
C VAL A 49 24.65 -23.09 1.61
N ALA A 50 25.02 -22.63 2.79
CA ALA A 50 24.92 -23.37 4.03
C ALA A 50 23.50 -23.25 4.60
N ALA A 51 23.12 -24.20 5.44
CA ALA A 51 21.91 -24.05 6.25
C ALA A 51 22.08 -22.88 7.24
N PRO A 52 20.99 -22.25 7.71
CA PRO A 52 21.08 -21.22 8.74
C PRO A 52 21.63 -21.86 10.02
N GLY A 53 22.86 -21.50 10.37
CA GLY A 53 23.54 -22.11 11.51
C GLY A 53 24.00 -23.55 11.26
N THR A 54 25.00 -23.97 12.03
CA THR A 54 25.57 -25.30 11.95
C THR A 54 24.55 -26.36 12.39
N GLY A 55 23.95 -27.09 11.44
CA GLY A 55 23.18 -28.31 11.71
C GLY A 55 21.66 -28.25 11.53
N LEU A 56 21.07 -27.18 10.99
CA LEU A 56 19.64 -27.18 10.64
C LEU A 56 19.40 -27.84 9.26
N PRO A 57 18.40 -28.72 9.08
CA PRO A 57 18.18 -29.45 7.82
C PRO A 57 17.40 -28.65 6.76
N VAL A 58 17.65 -27.34 6.62
CA VAL A 58 16.82 -26.40 5.84
C VAL A 58 17.63 -25.24 5.23
N ARG A 59 17.17 -24.70 4.09
CA ARG A 59 17.63 -23.49 3.39
C ARG A 59 17.50 -22.25 4.29
N THR A 60 16.32 -22.08 4.87
CA THR A 60 16.00 -21.02 5.83
C THR A 60 14.83 -21.46 6.71
N VAL A 61 14.59 -20.71 7.78
CA VAL A 61 13.46 -20.92 8.68
C VAL A 61 12.80 -19.57 8.92
N THR A 62 11.48 -19.51 8.80
CA THR A 62 10.72 -18.35 9.28
C THR A 62 10.84 -18.23 10.80
N ASN A 63 10.50 -17.07 11.38
CA ASN A 63 10.60 -16.87 12.82
C ASN A 63 9.73 -17.88 13.61
N ASP A 64 8.62 -18.32 13.01
CA ASP A 64 7.71 -19.33 13.57
C ASP A 64 8.07 -20.78 13.21
N GLY A 65 9.28 -21.03 12.71
CA GLY A 65 9.79 -22.40 12.52
C GLY A 65 9.42 -23.06 11.19
N VAL A 66 8.83 -22.35 10.23
CA VAL A 66 8.51 -22.90 8.90
C VAL A 66 9.80 -23.13 8.13
N LYS A 67 9.98 -24.38 7.67
CA LYS A 67 11.21 -24.90 7.07
C LYS A 67 11.20 -24.74 5.55
N VAL A 68 12.30 -24.22 4.99
CA VAL A 68 12.49 -24.10 3.54
C VAL A 68 13.58 -25.04 3.07
N LEU A 69 13.48 -25.65 1.89
CA LEU A 69 14.55 -26.46 1.28
C LEU A 69 14.88 -25.90 -0.09
N TRP A 70 16.15 -25.83 -0.49
CA TRP A 70 16.59 -25.58 -1.87
C TRP A 70 16.02 -26.66 -2.80
N THR A 71 15.65 -26.26 -4.00
CA THR A 71 15.13 -27.13 -5.06
C THR A 71 15.94 -26.94 -6.33
N ASN A 72 15.92 -27.94 -7.21
CA ASN A 72 16.68 -27.89 -8.46
C ASN A 72 16.31 -26.64 -9.28
N ASN A 73 17.30 -26.00 -9.89
CA ASN A 73 17.17 -24.77 -10.67
C ASN A 73 16.78 -23.52 -9.88
N ASP A 74 16.81 -23.53 -8.54
CA ASP A 74 16.75 -22.29 -7.77
C ASP A 74 17.89 -21.35 -8.18
N GLN A 75 17.58 -20.07 -8.38
CA GLN A 75 18.55 -19.06 -8.83
C GLN A 75 18.71 -17.94 -7.81
N ILE A 76 19.96 -17.52 -7.60
CA ILE A 76 20.32 -16.35 -6.77
C ILE A 76 21.10 -15.32 -7.58
N GLY A 77 20.87 -14.05 -7.26
CA GLY A 77 21.67 -12.94 -7.77
C GLY A 77 22.77 -12.57 -6.78
N LEU A 78 24.02 -12.47 -7.25
CA LEU A 78 25.19 -12.17 -6.43
C LEU A 78 25.80 -10.79 -6.76
N PHE A 79 26.26 -10.08 -5.73
CA PHE A 79 26.87 -8.74 -5.78
C PHE A 79 28.13 -8.65 -4.91
N VAL A 80 29.05 -7.75 -5.27
CA VAL A 80 30.30 -7.48 -4.51
C VAL A 80 30.35 -6.03 -4.04
N GLY A 81 30.80 -5.85 -2.80
CA GLY A 81 30.65 -4.61 -2.02
C GLY A 81 31.63 -3.46 -2.25
N THR A 82 32.32 -3.35 -3.38
CA THR A 82 33.39 -2.32 -3.54
C THR A 82 33.04 -1.13 -4.43
N SER A 83 32.06 -1.20 -5.33
CA SER A 83 31.71 -0.06 -6.21
C SER A 83 30.57 0.79 -5.67
N SER A 84 30.73 2.12 -5.67
CA SER A 84 29.66 3.11 -5.46
C SER A 84 28.64 3.16 -6.63
N GLU A 85 28.94 2.45 -7.72
CA GLU A 85 28.14 2.41 -8.94
C GLU A 85 26.80 1.69 -8.75
N GLN A 86 25.76 2.26 -9.34
CA GLN A 86 24.46 1.60 -9.43
C GLN A 86 24.52 0.54 -10.52
N ARG A 87 24.04 -0.67 -10.20
CA ARG A 87 23.99 -1.78 -11.17
C ARG A 87 22.56 -2.27 -11.29
N THR A 88 22.09 -2.47 -12.51
CA THR A 88 20.77 -3.07 -12.81
C THR A 88 20.89 -4.54 -13.22
N GLN A 89 22.09 -5.12 -13.12
CA GLN A 89 22.37 -6.52 -13.38
C GLN A 89 23.13 -7.15 -12.22
N CYS A 90 22.99 -8.46 -12.05
CA CYS A 90 23.65 -9.27 -11.04
C CYS A 90 24.21 -10.54 -11.67
N ALA A 91 25.22 -11.15 -11.03
CA ALA A 91 25.71 -12.44 -11.48
C ALA A 91 24.72 -13.52 -11.03
N ILE A 92 24.21 -14.32 -11.97
CA ILE A 92 23.22 -15.36 -11.71
C ILE A 92 23.92 -16.69 -11.43
N TYR A 93 23.57 -17.28 -10.30
CA TYR A 93 24.03 -18.60 -9.88
C TYR A 93 22.81 -19.51 -9.74
N THR A 94 22.92 -20.76 -10.20
CA THR A 94 21.80 -21.72 -10.23
C THR A 94 22.19 -23.02 -9.54
N THR A 95 21.27 -23.59 -8.76
CA THR A 95 21.45 -24.91 -8.15
C THR A 95 21.27 -26.04 -9.15
N SER A 96 22.04 -27.12 -8.96
CA SER A 96 21.79 -28.42 -9.57
C SER A 96 21.61 -29.45 -8.45
N LEU A 97 20.37 -29.89 -8.22
CA LEU A 97 20.00 -30.77 -7.11
C LEU A 97 19.18 -31.96 -7.62
N ALA A 98 19.53 -33.17 -7.17
CA ALA A 98 18.75 -34.37 -7.45
C ALA A 98 17.44 -34.44 -6.64
N SER A 99 17.40 -33.80 -5.47
CA SER A 99 16.25 -33.72 -4.58
C SER A 99 16.31 -32.46 -3.72
N PRO A 100 15.18 -31.98 -3.16
CA PRO A 100 15.20 -30.83 -2.27
C PRO A 100 16.18 -31.01 -1.10
N SER A 101 16.93 -29.95 -0.76
CA SER A 101 18.04 -30.03 0.19
C SER A 101 18.16 -28.79 1.08
N ALA A 102 18.71 -28.98 2.28
CA ALA A 102 19.05 -27.92 3.23
C ALA A 102 20.16 -26.99 2.70
N THR A 103 21.11 -27.59 1.99
CA THR A 103 22.29 -26.95 1.43
C THR A 103 22.32 -27.17 -0.08
N ALA A 104 22.96 -26.27 -0.80
CA ALA A 104 23.12 -26.41 -2.24
C ALA A 104 24.42 -25.76 -2.71
N THR A 105 25.05 -26.36 -3.71
CA THR A 105 26.09 -25.71 -4.50
C THR A 105 25.43 -25.04 -5.68
N PHE A 106 25.82 -23.80 -5.95
CA PHE A 106 25.35 -23.07 -7.12
C PHE A 106 26.51 -22.83 -8.07
N GLY A 107 26.28 -23.19 -9.34
CA GLY A 107 27.19 -22.87 -10.44
C GLY A 107 26.77 -21.58 -11.14
N ARG A 108 27.75 -20.84 -11.65
CA ARG A 108 27.53 -19.62 -12.43
C ARG A 108 26.93 -19.92 -13.80
N VAL A 109 25.94 -19.13 -14.25
CA VAL A 109 25.23 -19.38 -15.53
C VAL A 109 25.65 -18.43 -16.66
N GLU A 110 26.01 -17.18 -16.38
CA GLU A 110 26.42 -16.19 -17.42
C GLU A 110 27.54 -15.24 -16.95
N ASP A 111 28.27 -14.69 -17.92
CA ASP A 111 29.36 -13.72 -17.74
C ASP A 111 28.98 -12.35 -18.34
N PRO A 112 28.91 -11.30 -17.51
CA PRO A 112 29.60 -10.08 -17.87
C PRO A 112 30.54 -9.64 -16.75
N GLU A 113 31.84 -9.65 -17.06
CA GLU A 113 32.99 -9.27 -16.24
C GLU A 113 32.92 -7.85 -15.60
N PRO A 114 33.71 -7.52 -14.53
CA PRO A 114 34.95 -8.20 -14.18
C PRO A 114 35.15 -8.67 -12.74
N ALA A 115 36.15 -9.54 -12.58
CA ALA A 115 37.07 -9.66 -11.45
C ALA A 115 36.50 -9.33 -10.06
N MET A 116 36.04 -10.34 -9.34
CA MET A 116 35.56 -10.14 -7.96
C MET A 116 36.75 -10.00 -7.02
N ALA A 117 37.17 -8.76 -6.74
CA ALA A 117 38.16 -8.49 -5.69
C ALA A 117 37.67 -9.01 -4.32
N LEU A 118 38.62 -9.45 -3.49
CA LEU A 118 38.41 -9.85 -2.09
C LEU A 118 37.56 -8.80 -1.34
N GLY A 119 36.39 -9.21 -0.84
CA GLY A 119 35.46 -8.33 -0.13
C GLY A 119 34.17 -9.04 0.29
N LYS A 120 33.24 -8.30 0.90
CA LYS A 120 31.93 -8.83 1.33
C LYS A 120 30.99 -9.03 0.13
N TYR A 121 30.43 -10.24 0.05
CA TYR A 121 29.43 -10.66 -0.92
C TYR A 121 28.02 -10.41 -0.40
N PHE A 122 27.10 -10.13 -1.30
CA PHE A 122 25.68 -10.00 -1.02
C PHE A 122 24.88 -10.83 -2.02
N ALA A 123 23.82 -11.49 -1.56
CA ALA A 123 23.00 -12.35 -2.39
C ALA A 123 21.51 -12.06 -2.16
N ILE A 124 20.73 -12.23 -3.23
CA ILE A 124 19.28 -12.17 -3.20
C ILE A 124 18.68 -13.41 -3.87
N TYR A 125 17.60 -13.91 -3.28
CA TYR A 125 16.74 -14.93 -3.86
C TYR A 125 15.30 -14.40 -3.94
N PRO A 126 14.51 -14.78 -4.96
CA PRO A 126 14.99 -15.37 -6.20
C PRO A 126 15.79 -14.33 -7.00
N ALA A 127 16.67 -14.76 -7.90
CA ALA A 127 17.40 -13.82 -8.74
C ALA A 127 16.47 -12.90 -9.56
N THR A 128 15.29 -13.39 -9.92
CA THR A 128 14.27 -12.65 -10.68
C THR A 128 13.59 -11.52 -9.90
N SER A 129 13.72 -11.48 -8.57
CA SER A 129 13.19 -10.36 -7.79
C SER A 129 14.13 -9.15 -7.82
N PHE A 130 15.38 -9.32 -8.24
CA PHE A 130 16.36 -8.24 -8.26
C PHE A 130 15.97 -7.14 -9.25
N VAL A 131 16.04 -5.89 -8.78
CA VAL A 131 15.78 -4.69 -9.60
C VAL A 131 17.05 -3.88 -9.80
N LYS A 132 17.72 -3.52 -8.71
CA LYS A 132 18.90 -2.65 -8.75
C LYS A 132 19.79 -2.82 -7.52
N TRP A 133 21.08 -2.62 -7.67
CA TRP A 133 22.06 -2.52 -6.61
C TRP A 133 22.59 -1.08 -6.52
N GLY A 134 22.90 -0.62 -5.31
CA GLY A 134 23.58 0.66 -5.12
C GLY A 134 24.05 0.91 -3.70
N SER A 135 24.50 2.14 -3.45
CA SER A 135 24.82 2.63 -2.10
C SER A 135 23.66 3.46 -1.54
N PHE A 136 23.58 3.58 -0.21
CA PHE A 136 22.62 4.48 0.44
C PHE A 136 23.27 5.38 1.48
N GLY A 137 22.80 6.63 1.59
CA GLY A 137 23.44 7.64 2.42
C GLY A 137 24.75 8.17 1.82
N ASN A 138 25.49 8.98 2.59
CA ASN A 138 26.72 9.64 2.14
C ASN A 138 27.98 8.78 2.36
N THR A 139 27.83 7.53 2.83
CA THR A 139 28.96 6.65 3.13
C THR A 139 29.04 5.54 2.09
N ALA A 140 30.20 5.36 1.48
CA ALA A 140 30.44 4.30 0.49
C ALA A 140 30.30 2.87 1.08
N SER A 141 30.24 2.70 2.41
CA SER A 141 30.07 1.40 3.07
C SER A 141 28.64 0.86 3.00
N SER A 142 27.64 1.74 3.13
CA SER A 142 26.21 1.41 3.18
C SER A 142 25.67 0.88 1.84
N LYS A 143 25.30 -0.40 1.80
CA LYS A 143 24.83 -1.09 0.58
C LYS A 143 23.33 -1.33 0.55
N ARG A 144 22.73 -1.20 -0.63
CA ARG A 144 21.28 -1.37 -0.85
C ARG A 144 21.01 -2.27 -2.04
N CYS A 145 20.13 -3.24 -1.85
CA CYS A 145 19.54 -4.03 -2.93
C CYS A 145 18.07 -3.68 -3.06
N TYR A 146 17.65 -3.33 -4.28
CA TYR A 146 16.25 -3.12 -4.63
C TYR A 146 15.66 -4.41 -5.20
N PHE A 147 14.41 -4.69 -4.87
CA PHE A 147 13.70 -5.88 -5.27
C PHE A 147 12.22 -5.60 -5.56
N ASN A 148 11.63 -6.44 -6.41
CA ASN A 148 10.21 -6.46 -6.69
C ASN A 148 9.51 -7.48 -5.77
N LEU A 149 8.49 -7.03 -5.04
CA LEU A 149 7.53 -7.90 -4.39
C LEU A 149 6.19 -7.80 -5.13
N PRO A 150 5.78 -8.84 -5.88
CA PRO A 150 4.57 -8.76 -6.69
C PRO A 150 3.30 -8.69 -5.84
N ALA A 151 2.36 -7.83 -6.27
CA ALA A 151 0.99 -7.79 -5.76
C ALA A 151 0.19 -9.04 -6.13
N GLU A 152 0.52 -9.69 -7.26
CA GLU A 152 -0.15 -10.88 -7.76
C GLU A 152 0.77 -12.10 -7.64
N GLN A 153 0.36 -13.08 -6.85
CA GLN A 153 1.14 -14.26 -6.51
C GLN A 153 0.42 -15.53 -6.96
N THR A 154 1.20 -16.52 -7.39
CA THR A 154 0.68 -17.83 -7.77
C THR A 154 0.67 -18.77 -6.58
N ALA A 155 -0.48 -19.39 -6.33
CA ALA A 155 -0.67 -20.38 -5.28
C ALA A 155 0.24 -21.60 -5.50
N VAL A 156 0.99 -21.96 -4.45
CA VAL A 156 1.81 -23.17 -4.42
C VAL A 156 1.42 -24.00 -3.21
N LYS A 157 0.87 -25.19 -3.44
CA LYS A 157 0.47 -26.08 -2.34
C LYS A 157 1.69 -26.47 -1.50
N GLY A 158 1.61 -26.23 -0.19
CA GLY A 158 2.68 -26.50 0.76
C GLY A 158 3.82 -25.48 0.73
N GLY A 159 3.68 -24.38 0.00
CA GLY A 159 4.72 -23.36 -0.17
C GLY A 159 4.17 -22.01 -0.64
N TRP A 160 5.02 -21.25 -1.32
CA TRP A 160 4.75 -19.88 -1.76
C TRP A 160 5.14 -19.72 -3.24
N ASP A 161 4.65 -18.65 -3.86
CA ASP A 161 5.18 -18.17 -5.12
C ASP A 161 6.70 -17.90 -4.97
N SER A 162 7.51 -18.57 -5.78
CA SER A 162 8.96 -18.41 -5.73
C SER A 162 9.40 -16.97 -6.01
N ARG A 163 8.62 -16.21 -6.81
CA ARG A 163 8.87 -14.79 -7.12
C ARG A 163 8.69 -13.88 -5.91
N ALA A 164 7.87 -14.28 -4.94
CA ALA A 164 7.49 -13.46 -3.79
C ALA A 164 8.21 -13.83 -2.49
N ALA A 165 8.84 -15.01 -2.41
CA ALA A 165 9.63 -15.43 -1.25
C ALA A 165 11.04 -14.84 -1.26
N VAL A 166 11.11 -13.51 -1.14
CA VAL A 166 12.36 -12.79 -1.19
C VAL A 166 13.20 -13.08 0.05
N MET A 167 14.44 -13.50 -0.18
CA MET A 167 15.42 -13.78 0.86
C MET A 167 16.75 -13.12 0.50
N THR A 168 17.57 -12.86 1.52
CA THR A 168 18.88 -12.24 1.36
C THR A 168 19.93 -12.85 2.25
N ALA A 169 21.18 -12.74 1.83
CA ALA A 169 22.35 -13.09 2.62
C ALA A 169 23.50 -12.12 2.34
N SER A 170 24.41 -12.00 3.30
CA SER A 170 25.72 -11.38 3.07
C SER A 170 26.79 -12.26 3.71
N SER A 171 27.95 -12.36 3.07
CA SER A 171 29.05 -13.19 3.56
C SER A 171 30.41 -12.59 3.20
N GLU A 172 31.42 -12.85 4.02
CA GLU A 172 32.83 -12.59 3.69
C GLU A 172 33.51 -13.82 3.08
N THR A 173 32.81 -14.96 3.08
CA THR A 173 33.24 -16.23 2.49
C THR A 173 32.31 -16.62 1.34
N LYS A 174 32.57 -17.79 0.73
CA LYS A 174 31.69 -18.38 -0.29
C LYS A 174 30.49 -19.13 0.32
N GLU A 175 30.23 -18.97 1.62
CA GLU A 175 29.15 -19.62 2.35
C GLU A 175 28.07 -18.59 2.72
N PHE A 176 26.84 -18.82 2.29
CA PHE A 176 25.71 -17.91 2.56
C PHE A 176 24.69 -18.54 3.49
N ALA A 177 24.14 -17.73 4.41
CA ALA A 177 22.99 -18.07 5.23
C ALA A 177 21.85 -17.09 4.93
N PHE A 178 20.81 -17.56 4.24
CA PHE A 178 19.70 -16.73 3.80
C PHE A 178 18.68 -16.48 4.90
N LYS A 179 18.18 -15.24 4.94
CA LYS A 179 17.09 -14.79 5.81
C LYS A 179 15.94 -14.25 4.97
N HIS A 180 14.71 -14.47 5.41
CA HIS A 180 13.54 -13.88 4.78
C HIS A 180 13.57 -12.35 4.88
N VAL A 181 13.16 -11.70 3.79
CA VAL A 181 13.00 -10.25 3.66
C VAL A 181 11.53 -9.86 3.82
N VAL A 182 10.63 -10.77 3.48
CA VAL A 182 9.17 -10.63 3.54
C VAL A 182 8.60 -11.30 4.78
N ALA A 183 7.37 -10.94 5.14
CA ALA A 183 6.53 -11.69 6.06
C ALA A 183 5.47 -12.49 5.30
N TYR A 184 4.76 -13.38 5.98
CA TYR A 184 3.77 -14.25 5.36
C TYR A 184 2.45 -14.27 6.14
N VAL A 185 1.33 -14.31 5.43
CA VAL A 185 0.08 -14.86 5.94
C VAL A 185 0.03 -16.31 5.51
N SER A 186 -0.33 -17.23 6.40
CA SER A 186 -0.56 -18.63 6.03
C SER A 186 -1.95 -19.09 6.39
N PHE A 187 -2.52 -19.98 5.57
CA PHE A 187 -3.82 -20.59 5.82
C PHE A 187 -3.85 -22.04 5.34
N GLU A 188 -4.76 -22.84 5.89
CA GLU A 188 -4.93 -24.25 5.54
C GLU A 188 -6.30 -24.51 4.92
N VAL A 189 -6.28 -25.12 3.73
CA VAL A 189 -7.47 -25.64 3.05
C VAL A 189 -7.63 -27.10 3.42
N THR A 190 -8.78 -27.43 3.99
CA THR A 190 -9.16 -28.79 4.41
C THR A 190 -10.36 -29.26 3.59
N SER A 191 -10.77 -30.53 3.75
CA SER A 191 -12.00 -31.03 3.12
C SER A 191 -13.28 -30.35 3.62
N SER A 192 -13.23 -29.67 4.78
CA SER A 192 -14.34 -28.88 5.32
C SER A 192 -14.31 -27.40 4.93
N THR A 193 -13.23 -26.94 4.28
CA THR A 193 -13.12 -25.55 3.85
C THR A 193 -14.02 -25.32 2.63
N PRO A 194 -14.93 -24.32 2.66
CA PRO A 194 -15.73 -24.00 1.49
C PRO A 194 -14.84 -23.61 0.30
N SER A 195 -15.24 -23.97 -0.92
CA SER A 195 -14.41 -23.79 -2.12
C SER A 195 -14.22 -22.31 -2.47
N PHE A 196 -12.98 -21.91 -2.73
CA PHE A 196 -12.62 -20.58 -3.23
C PHE A 196 -11.50 -20.63 -4.27
N VAL A 197 -11.39 -19.58 -5.08
CA VAL A 197 -10.45 -19.48 -6.23
C VAL A 197 -9.39 -18.41 -6.04
N GLN A 198 -9.59 -17.49 -5.09
CA GLN A 198 -8.68 -16.37 -4.83
C GLN A 198 -8.67 -16.01 -3.35
N VAL A 199 -7.51 -15.54 -2.87
CA VAL A 199 -7.35 -14.93 -1.55
C VAL A 199 -6.58 -13.62 -1.70
N THR A 200 -7.11 -12.52 -1.17
CA THR A 200 -6.44 -11.21 -1.14
C THR A 200 -6.18 -10.80 0.30
N VAL A 201 -4.92 -10.55 0.64
CA VAL A 201 -4.51 -9.92 1.89
C VAL A 201 -4.47 -8.41 1.65
N SER A 202 -5.18 -7.63 2.47
CA SER A 202 -5.23 -6.17 2.35
C SER A 202 -4.98 -5.51 3.69
N SER A 203 -4.29 -4.36 3.68
CA SER A 203 -4.15 -3.56 4.90
C SER A 203 -5.40 -2.75 5.18
N VAL A 204 -5.85 -2.75 6.43
CA VAL A 204 -7.05 -2.01 6.84
C VAL A 204 -6.84 -0.49 6.78
N SER A 205 -5.64 -0.01 7.11
CA SER A 205 -5.30 1.42 7.11
C SER A 205 -4.52 1.87 5.87
N GLY A 206 -4.42 1.03 4.83
CA GLY A 206 -3.79 1.37 3.55
C GLY A 206 -2.26 1.30 3.54
N GLU A 207 -1.63 0.69 4.55
CA GLU A 207 -0.20 0.41 4.56
C GLU A 207 0.20 -0.51 3.39
N THR A 208 1.38 -0.24 2.81
CA THR A 208 1.90 -0.98 1.66
C THR A 208 2.22 -2.44 2.00
N LEU A 209 1.65 -3.36 1.23
CA LEU A 209 1.91 -4.81 1.30
C LEU A 209 2.78 -5.30 0.13
N SER A 210 2.81 -4.60 -1.01
CA SER A 210 3.65 -4.92 -2.16
C SER A 210 4.29 -3.66 -2.75
N ASP A 211 5.47 -3.80 -3.35
CA ASP A 211 6.22 -2.69 -3.91
C ASP A 211 7.13 -3.23 -5.03
N SER A 212 7.02 -2.65 -6.22
CA SER A 212 7.80 -3.06 -7.39
C SER A 212 9.30 -2.71 -7.30
N ASN A 213 9.70 -1.95 -6.28
CA ASN A 213 11.06 -1.45 -6.11
C ASN A 213 11.46 -1.29 -4.62
N ALA A 214 10.92 -2.14 -3.73
CA ALA A 214 11.31 -2.20 -2.33
C ALA A 214 12.83 -2.35 -2.16
N ASN A 215 13.36 -2.02 -0.98
CA ASN A 215 14.80 -2.10 -0.75
C ASN A 215 15.20 -2.75 0.57
N ILE A 216 16.27 -3.53 0.47
CA ILE A 216 17.03 -4.11 1.57
C ILE A 216 18.25 -3.23 1.78
N ASN A 217 18.37 -2.63 2.96
CA ASN A 217 19.59 -1.95 3.38
C ASN A 217 20.41 -2.90 4.23
N TYR A 218 21.66 -3.13 3.82
CA TYR A 218 22.63 -3.90 4.60
C TYR A 218 23.39 -2.93 5.50
N LEU A 219 23.24 -3.14 6.81
CA LEU A 219 23.92 -2.34 7.82
C LEU A 219 25.28 -2.94 8.16
N ASP A 220 26.21 -2.09 8.59
CA ASP A 220 27.59 -2.49 8.91
C ASP A 220 27.64 -3.55 10.04
N ASN A 221 26.64 -3.56 10.93
CA ASN A 221 26.48 -4.54 11.99
C ASN A 221 25.93 -5.91 11.52
N GLY A 222 25.71 -6.10 10.21
CA GLY A 222 25.19 -7.34 9.63
C GLY A 222 23.67 -7.52 9.73
N SER A 223 22.95 -6.56 10.30
CA SER A 223 21.48 -6.53 10.25
C SER A 223 20.97 -5.97 8.91
N ILE A 224 19.72 -6.29 8.58
CA ILE A 224 19.04 -5.76 7.42
C ILE A 224 17.86 -4.89 7.87
N THR A 225 17.55 -3.86 7.09
CA THR A 225 16.24 -3.19 7.18
C THR A 225 15.57 -3.26 5.82
N VAL A 226 14.26 -3.47 5.85
CA VAL A 226 13.43 -3.56 4.65
C VAL A 226 12.57 -2.32 4.59
N ASN A 227 12.66 -1.58 3.50
CA ASN A 227 11.96 -0.32 3.34
C ASN A 227 11.23 -0.29 2.01
N GLN A 228 10.10 0.41 1.99
CA GLN A 228 9.42 0.77 0.76
C GLN A 228 10.29 1.75 -0.04
N HIS A 229 10.15 1.75 -1.37
CA HIS A 229 10.77 2.77 -2.20
C HIS A 229 10.12 4.14 -1.99
N GLY A 230 10.79 5.21 -2.42
CA GLY A 230 10.16 6.54 -2.52
C GLY A 230 9.03 6.57 -3.57
N ALA A 231 8.61 7.78 -3.95
CA ALA A 231 7.44 8.03 -4.81
C ALA A 231 7.48 7.38 -6.22
N ALA A 232 8.60 6.80 -6.66
CA ALA A 232 8.79 6.28 -8.02
C ALA A 232 8.56 4.75 -8.15
N SER A 233 7.68 4.17 -7.34
CA SER A 233 7.37 2.73 -7.34
C SER A 233 5.87 2.48 -7.41
N GLU A 234 5.49 1.36 -8.01
CA GLU A 234 4.11 0.87 -7.95
C GLU A 234 3.93 0.15 -6.62
N LYS A 235 3.06 0.71 -5.77
CA LYS A 235 2.78 0.20 -4.43
C LYS A 235 1.35 -0.25 -4.35
N SER A 236 1.11 -1.35 -3.66
CA SER A 236 -0.22 -1.81 -3.33
C SER A 236 -0.36 -2.02 -1.82
N SER A 237 -1.51 -1.64 -1.27
CA SER A 237 -1.93 -2.02 0.08
C SER A 237 -2.59 -3.40 0.10
N SER A 238 -2.51 -4.17 -0.99
CA SER A 238 -3.07 -5.51 -1.13
C SER A 238 -2.17 -6.45 -1.93
N VAL A 239 -2.26 -7.75 -1.61
CA VAL A 239 -1.60 -8.85 -2.31
C VAL A 239 -2.61 -9.96 -2.55
N THR A 240 -2.71 -10.42 -3.78
CA THR A 240 -3.62 -11.47 -4.22
C THR A 240 -2.87 -12.77 -4.50
N LEU A 241 -3.48 -13.89 -4.10
CA LEU A 241 -3.02 -15.24 -4.37
C LEU A 241 -4.12 -16.01 -5.11
N SER A 242 -3.79 -16.57 -6.27
CA SER A 242 -4.68 -17.45 -7.04
C SER A 242 -3.89 -18.57 -7.73
N ASN A 243 -4.57 -19.63 -8.15
CA ASN A 243 -3.95 -20.57 -9.07
C ASN A 243 -3.79 -19.92 -10.45
N SER A 244 -2.76 -20.31 -11.21
CA SER A 244 -2.49 -19.74 -12.55
C SER A 244 -3.59 -20.01 -13.58
N ASP A 245 -4.45 -20.99 -13.31
CA ASP A 245 -5.59 -21.40 -14.14
C ASP A 245 -6.94 -21.01 -13.52
N ASP A 246 -6.93 -20.14 -12.50
CA ASP A 246 -8.10 -19.70 -11.73
C ASP A 246 -8.93 -20.84 -11.11
N SER A 247 -8.34 -22.03 -10.99
CA SER A 247 -8.98 -23.18 -10.36
C SER A 247 -9.13 -22.99 -8.85
N ALA A 248 -10.05 -23.77 -8.25
CA ALA A 248 -10.22 -23.77 -6.80
C ALA A 248 -8.98 -24.29 -6.07
N PHE A 249 -8.71 -23.76 -4.89
CA PHE A 249 -7.62 -24.22 -4.04
C PHE A 249 -7.84 -25.68 -3.59
N ALA A 250 -6.84 -26.54 -3.81
CA ALA A 250 -6.86 -27.91 -3.34
C ALA A 250 -6.54 -27.98 -1.82
N PRO A 251 -6.89 -29.06 -1.10
CA PRO A 251 -6.51 -29.22 0.29
C PRO A 251 -5.00 -29.14 0.49
N GLY A 252 -4.55 -28.31 1.43
CA GLY A 252 -3.14 -28.04 1.72
C GLY A 252 -2.92 -26.69 2.38
N LYS A 253 -1.67 -26.45 2.80
CA LYS A 253 -1.24 -25.17 3.38
C LYS A 253 -0.76 -24.23 2.28
N TYR A 254 -1.10 -22.95 2.39
CA TYR A 254 -0.75 -21.90 1.44
C TYR A 254 -0.21 -20.67 2.16
N TYR A 255 0.56 -19.86 1.43
CA TYR A 255 1.26 -18.70 1.96
C TYR A 255 1.12 -17.52 1.00
N VAL A 256 0.88 -16.33 1.56
CA VAL A 256 0.88 -15.05 0.84
C VAL A 256 2.01 -14.20 1.42
N ALA A 257 2.99 -13.84 0.60
CA ALA A 257 4.11 -13.01 1.03
C ALA A 257 3.74 -11.52 0.97
N PHE A 258 4.17 -10.73 1.95
CA PHE A 258 3.93 -9.29 1.98
C PHE A 258 5.07 -8.52 2.66
N MET A 259 5.11 -7.20 2.45
CA MET A 259 6.09 -6.32 3.08
C MET A 259 5.91 -6.30 4.62
N PRO A 260 6.96 -6.55 5.42
CA PRO A 260 6.88 -6.38 6.87
C PRO A 260 6.72 -4.90 7.24
N GLY A 261 6.21 -4.64 8.44
CA GLY A 261 5.94 -3.29 8.93
C GLY A 261 4.92 -3.24 10.06
N THR A 262 4.50 -2.03 10.40
CA THR A 262 3.45 -1.77 11.39
C THR A 262 2.11 -1.57 10.69
N PHE A 263 1.10 -2.36 11.07
CA PHE A 263 -0.27 -2.26 10.60
C PHE A 263 -1.17 -1.78 11.72
N ALA A 264 -1.56 -0.50 11.67
CA ALA A 264 -2.24 0.17 12.77
C ALA A 264 -3.59 -0.47 13.11
N SER A 265 -4.31 -0.92 12.08
CA SER A 265 -5.65 -1.52 12.20
C SER A 265 -5.70 -2.99 11.78
N GLY A 266 -4.53 -3.61 11.56
CA GLY A 266 -4.44 -5.01 11.16
C GLY A 266 -4.65 -5.24 9.66
N LEU A 267 -5.00 -6.48 9.30
CA LEU A 267 -5.11 -6.96 7.93
C LEU A 267 -6.46 -7.65 7.69
N ASN A 268 -6.95 -7.63 6.45
CA ASN A 268 -8.09 -8.43 6.01
C ASN A 268 -7.65 -9.49 5.00
N LEU A 269 -8.11 -10.72 5.19
CA LEU A 269 -8.02 -11.82 4.22
C LEU A 269 -9.39 -11.97 3.56
N THR A 270 -9.49 -11.56 2.30
CA THR A 270 -10.69 -11.70 1.49
C THR A 270 -10.57 -12.94 0.60
N PHE A 271 -11.46 -13.89 0.79
CA PHE A 271 -11.59 -15.10 -0.01
C PHE A 271 -12.68 -14.87 -1.05
N VAL A 272 -12.45 -15.24 -2.31
CA VAL A 272 -13.44 -15.13 -3.39
C VAL A 272 -13.74 -16.52 -3.95
N ASN A 273 -15.01 -16.88 -4.06
CA ASN A 273 -15.43 -18.16 -4.63
C ASN A 273 -15.61 -18.10 -6.15
N GLY A 274 -15.85 -19.27 -6.77
CA GLY A 274 -16.06 -19.35 -8.23
C GLY A 274 -17.32 -18.64 -8.75
N GLU A 275 -18.19 -18.17 -7.84
CA GLU A 275 -19.38 -17.38 -8.15
C GLU A 275 -19.13 -15.87 -7.99
N GLY A 276 -17.91 -15.46 -7.63
CA GLY A 276 -17.56 -14.05 -7.38
C GLY A 276 -18.07 -13.51 -6.03
N GLN A 277 -18.52 -14.38 -5.13
CA GLN A 277 -18.89 -14.00 -3.77
C GLN A 277 -17.64 -13.94 -2.89
N SER A 278 -17.70 -13.12 -1.84
CA SER A 278 -16.58 -12.88 -0.94
C SER A 278 -16.88 -13.33 0.49
N ALA A 279 -15.87 -13.84 1.18
CA ALA A 279 -15.85 -14.06 2.62
C ALA A 279 -14.59 -13.41 3.19
N VAL A 280 -14.67 -12.76 4.35
CA VAL A 280 -13.53 -12.01 4.90
C VAL A 280 -13.22 -12.47 6.30
N ILE A 281 -11.92 -12.60 6.58
CA ILE A 281 -11.38 -12.84 7.92
C ILE A 281 -10.46 -11.67 8.26
N ALA A 282 -10.78 -10.98 9.35
CA ALA A 282 -9.90 -9.96 9.92
C ALA A 282 -8.78 -10.60 10.76
N ILE A 283 -7.58 -10.05 10.64
CA ILE A 283 -6.49 -10.16 11.60
C ILE A 283 -6.42 -8.81 12.30
N GLU A 284 -7.03 -8.72 13.48
CA GLU A 284 -7.18 -7.49 14.24
C GLU A 284 -5.82 -6.87 14.60
N GLY A 285 -5.71 -5.54 14.47
CA GLY A 285 -4.54 -4.77 14.87
C GLY A 285 -4.59 -4.22 16.29
N PRO A 286 -3.56 -3.46 16.71
CA PRO A 286 -2.35 -3.13 15.93
C PRO A 286 -1.37 -4.31 15.83
N LEU A 287 -0.72 -4.46 14.67
CA LEU A 287 0.29 -5.49 14.42
C LEU A 287 1.65 -4.85 14.12
N VAL A 288 2.71 -5.40 14.69
CA VAL A 288 4.09 -5.16 14.24
C VAL A 288 4.59 -6.48 13.69
N VAL A 289 4.92 -6.50 12.40
CA VAL A 289 5.32 -7.70 11.67
C VAL A 289 6.74 -7.51 11.15
N GLU A 290 7.64 -8.39 11.55
CA GLU A 290 9.05 -8.36 11.18
C GLU A 290 9.35 -9.27 9.98
N PRO A 291 10.47 -9.07 9.27
CA PRO A 291 10.91 -9.99 8.22
C PRO A 291 10.98 -11.43 8.73
N GLY A 292 10.34 -12.35 8.01
CA GLY A 292 10.27 -13.76 8.35
C GLY A 292 9.14 -14.17 9.29
N ASP A 293 8.29 -13.26 9.76
CA ASP A 293 7.11 -13.64 10.55
C ASP A 293 6.04 -14.35 9.71
N VAL A 294 5.26 -15.24 10.35
CA VAL A 294 4.14 -15.94 9.72
C VAL A 294 2.85 -15.76 10.53
N LEU A 295 1.95 -14.92 10.03
CA LEU A 295 0.60 -14.77 10.57
C LEU A 295 -0.27 -15.97 10.14
N ALA A 296 -0.41 -16.96 11.02
CA ALA A 296 -1.13 -18.19 10.71
C ALA A 296 -2.65 -18.08 10.98
N LYS A 297 -3.46 -18.53 10.02
CA LYS A 297 -4.90 -18.75 10.16
C LYS A 297 -5.23 -20.23 9.98
N GLU A 298 -5.48 -20.91 11.09
CA GLU A 298 -5.54 -22.38 11.13
C GLU A 298 -6.90 -22.98 10.70
N SER A 299 -7.99 -22.21 10.76
CA SER A 299 -9.32 -22.69 10.35
C SER A 299 -10.01 -21.73 9.42
N LEU A 300 -10.50 -22.29 8.31
CA LEU A 300 -11.34 -21.64 7.30
C LEU A 300 -12.73 -22.31 7.20
N ALA A 301 -13.10 -23.17 8.14
CA ALA A 301 -14.35 -23.95 8.07
C ALA A 301 -15.61 -23.07 8.12
N ASP A 302 -15.53 -21.91 8.77
CA ASP A 302 -16.65 -20.99 8.99
C ASP A 302 -16.74 -19.87 7.94
N LEU A 303 -16.02 -19.98 6.82
CA LEU A 303 -16.12 -18.99 5.75
C LEU A 303 -17.57 -18.92 5.22
N LYS A 304 -18.15 -17.71 5.30
CA LYS A 304 -19.49 -17.43 4.78
C LYS A 304 -19.35 -16.49 3.59
N PHE A 305 -19.50 -17.06 2.41
CA PHE A 305 -19.49 -16.30 1.17
C PHE A 305 -20.80 -15.53 1.01
N VAL A 306 -20.66 -14.23 0.75
CA VAL A 306 -21.76 -13.33 0.46
C VAL A 306 -21.47 -12.61 -0.84
N SER A 307 -22.51 -12.34 -1.64
CA SER A 307 -22.35 -11.56 -2.85
C SER A 307 -21.84 -10.16 -2.51
N ALA A 308 -20.93 -9.64 -3.34
CA ALA A 308 -20.52 -8.25 -3.26
C ALA A 308 -21.75 -7.36 -3.35
N VAL A 309 -21.87 -6.38 -2.45
CA VAL A 309 -22.92 -5.38 -2.55
C VAL A 309 -22.54 -4.41 -3.64
N GLU A 310 -23.35 -4.34 -4.70
CA GLU A 310 -23.20 -3.30 -5.72
C GLU A 310 -23.54 -1.95 -5.08
N LEU A 311 -22.56 -1.04 -5.09
CA LEU A 311 -22.70 0.32 -4.58
C LEU A 311 -22.45 1.30 -5.72
N PRO A 312 -23.19 2.42 -5.79
CA PRO A 312 -24.30 2.77 -4.92
C PRO A 312 -25.57 1.95 -5.24
N GLN A 313 -26.44 1.73 -4.24
CA GLN A 313 -27.74 1.06 -4.46
C GLN A 313 -28.86 1.73 -3.66
N LEU A 314 -30.08 1.68 -4.19
CA LEU A 314 -31.27 2.14 -3.49
C LEU A 314 -31.56 1.24 -2.27
N TYR A 315 -31.73 1.85 -1.11
CA TYR A 315 -32.26 1.19 0.07
C TYR A 315 -33.67 1.73 0.33
N ASP A 316 -34.68 0.85 0.30
CA ASP A 316 -36.08 1.18 0.62
C ASP A 316 -36.71 0.00 1.36
N LYS A 317 -36.54 -0.03 2.69
CA LYS A 317 -37.05 -1.11 3.56
C LYS A 317 -37.47 -0.55 4.92
N ASN A 318 -38.54 -1.08 5.49
CA ASN A 318 -39.01 -0.76 6.85
C ASN A 318 -39.21 0.75 7.11
N GLY A 319 -39.65 1.51 6.10
CA GLY A 319 -39.85 2.95 6.21
C GLY A 319 -38.55 3.77 6.22
N VAL A 320 -37.39 3.14 6.00
CA VAL A 320 -36.09 3.79 5.87
C VAL A 320 -35.72 3.81 4.40
N LYS A 321 -35.49 5.01 3.87
CA LYS A 321 -35.16 5.23 2.46
C LYS A 321 -33.89 6.07 2.27
N GLY A 322 -33.02 5.61 1.38
CA GLY A 322 -31.75 6.27 1.10
C GLY A 322 -30.92 5.52 0.06
N VAL A 323 -29.66 5.92 -0.10
CA VAL A 323 -28.73 5.28 -1.03
C VAL A 323 -27.58 4.69 -0.23
N ALA A 324 -27.36 3.38 -0.34
CA ALA A 324 -26.20 2.73 0.25
C ALA A 324 -24.95 3.18 -0.51
N PHE A 325 -23.94 3.63 0.23
CA PHE A 325 -22.69 4.16 -0.34
C PHE A 325 -21.45 3.49 0.26
N TRP A 326 -21.60 2.64 1.25
CA TRP A 326 -20.51 1.88 1.84
C TRP A 326 -21.05 0.57 2.41
N ALA A 327 -20.30 -0.51 2.24
CA ALA A 327 -20.58 -1.81 2.83
C ALA A 327 -19.43 -2.20 3.74
N ASP A 328 -19.75 -2.85 4.84
CA ASP A 328 -18.76 -3.37 5.77
C ASP A 328 -17.91 -4.41 5.03
N PRO A 329 -16.58 -4.22 4.96
CA PRO A 329 -15.69 -5.14 4.25
C PRO A 329 -15.76 -6.57 4.79
N VAL A 330 -16.05 -6.73 6.08
CA VAL A 330 -16.12 -8.04 6.74
C VAL A 330 -17.53 -8.64 6.63
N ASN A 331 -18.55 -7.81 6.74
CA ASN A 331 -19.93 -8.23 6.58
C ASN A 331 -20.69 -7.33 5.58
N PRO A 332 -20.58 -7.59 4.27
CA PRO A 332 -21.22 -6.79 3.23
C PRO A 332 -22.72 -6.55 3.40
N SER A 333 -23.45 -7.40 4.14
CA SER A 333 -24.86 -7.14 4.45
C SER A 333 -25.08 -5.89 5.31
N LYS A 334 -24.08 -5.49 6.12
CA LYS A 334 -24.09 -4.24 6.88
C LYS A 334 -23.63 -3.11 5.97
N VAL A 335 -24.49 -2.14 5.75
CA VAL A 335 -24.20 -1.00 4.88
C VAL A 335 -24.50 0.31 5.57
N LYS A 336 -23.83 1.37 5.11
CA LYS A 336 -24.16 2.75 5.43
C LYS A 336 -24.97 3.33 4.30
N ILE A 337 -26.10 3.94 4.65
CA ILE A 337 -26.95 4.66 3.71
C ILE A 337 -26.87 6.17 3.98
N ILE A 338 -26.90 6.96 2.91
CA ILE A 338 -27.14 8.40 2.99
C ILE A 338 -28.64 8.65 2.82
N SER A 339 -29.20 9.56 3.60
CA SER A 339 -30.64 9.83 3.63
C SER A 339 -31.17 10.30 2.28
N GLY A 340 -32.35 9.77 1.92
CA GLY A 340 -33.16 10.33 0.84
C GLY A 340 -33.59 11.78 1.12
N PRO A 341 -34.21 12.05 2.29
CA PRO A 341 -34.50 13.41 2.73
C PRO A 341 -33.23 14.25 2.85
N VAL A 342 -33.35 15.52 2.48
CA VAL A 342 -32.32 16.55 2.60
C VAL A 342 -32.95 17.84 3.05
N ILE A 343 -32.24 18.62 3.87
CA ILE A 343 -32.66 19.96 4.27
C ILE A 343 -31.58 20.98 3.92
N ASN A 344 -32.00 22.19 3.52
CA ASN A 344 -31.11 23.32 3.32
C ASN A 344 -31.06 24.19 4.60
N THR A 345 -30.10 23.92 5.49
CA THR A 345 -30.00 24.57 6.81
C THR A 345 -28.57 24.80 7.27
N ALA A 346 -28.40 25.61 8.33
CA ALA A 346 -27.09 25.82 8.97
C ALA A 346 -26.68 24.61 9.82
N TRP A 347 -25.39 24.43 10.08
CA TRP A 347 -24.92 23.37 10.98
C TRP A 347 -25.28 23.64 12.45
N ALA A 348 -25.11 24.89 12.89
CA ALA A 348 -25.53 25.41 14.19
C ALA A 348 -25.84 26.92 14.07
N SER A 349 -26.51 27.49 15.07
CA SER A 349 -26.75 28.94 15.09
C SER A 349 -25.48 29.73 15.45
N ALA A 350 -25.42 30.97 14.97
CA ALA A 350 -24.20 31.79 15.01
C ALA A 350 -23.75 32.19 16.42
N ASP A 351 -24.66 32.20 17.39
CA ASP A 351 -24.48 32.83 18.71
C ASP A 351 -24.36 31.83 19.87
N ILE A 352 -24.19 30.54 19.57
CA ILE A 352 -24.14 29.51 20.61
C ILE A 352 -22.72 29.40 21.15
N THR A 353 -22.50 30.04 22.29
CA THR A 353 -21.48 29.59 23.24
C THR A 353 -22.11 28.59 24.19
N ILE A 354 -21.62 27.34 24.15
CA ILE A 354 -21.90 26.32 25.15
C ILE A 354 -20.74 26.28 26.14
N LYS A 355 -21.07 26.35 27.42
CA LYS A 355 -20.16 25.99 28.50
C LYS A 355 -20.45 24.52 28.81
N THR A 356 -19.44 23.67 28.69
CA THR A 356 -19.57 22.24 29.03
C THR A 356 -18.32 21.80 29.76
N ASP A 357 -18.50 20.95 30.78
CA ASP A 357 -17.41 20.28 31.49
C ASP A 357 -16.88 19.08 30.69
N ILE A 358 -17.46 18.80 29.52
CA ILE A 358 -17.13 17.63 28.70
C ILE A 358 -15.83 17.90 27.92
N PRO A 359 -14.80 17.04 28.07
CA PRO A 359 -13.51 17.23 27.41
C PRO A 359 -13.65 17.20 25.88
N VAL A 360 -13.13 18.23 25.19
CA VAL A 360 -13.06 18.27 23.72
C VAL A 360 -12.29 17.08 23.12
N ALA A 361 -11.40 16.44 23.90
CA ALA A 361 -10.71 15.22 23.52
C ALA A 361 -11.65 14.03 23.27
N GLU A 362 -12.90 14.08 23.74
CA GLU A 362 -13.94 13.08 23.48
C GLU A 362 -14.65 13.29 22.13
N MET A 363 -14.46 14.46 21.48
CA MET A 363 -14.98 14.73 20.14
C MET A 363 -13.91 14.46 19.09
N THR A 364 -14.04 13.35 18.37
CA THR A 364 -13.11 13.01 17.27
C THR A 364 -13.75 13.29 15.92
N GLY A 365 -12.94 13.55 14.88
CA GLY A 365 -13.45 13.66 13.50
C GLY A 365 -13.94 12.33 12.91
N GLU A 366 -13.77 11.24 13.66
CA GLU A 366 -14.00 9.87 13.22
C GLU A 366 -15.31 9.30 13.80
N ASP A 367 -15.72 9.74 15.00
CA ASP A 367 -16.92 9.25 15.69
C ASP A 367 -18.06 10.28 15.73
N CYS A 368 -18.73 10.47 14.61
CA CYS A 368 -19.88 11.37 14.54
C CYS A 368 -21.13 10.86 15.26
N GLY A 369 -21.19 9.57 15.62
CA GLY A 369 -22.24 9.04 16.50
C GLY A 369 -22.09 9.59 17.92
N ALA A 370 -20.90 9.44 18.50
CA ALA A 370 -20.56 10.02 19.79
C ALA A 370 -20.71 11.54 19.80
N ASN A 371 -20.26 12.24 18.74
CA ASN A 371 -20.42 13.68 18.62
C ASN A 371 -21.90 14.11 18.61
N ALA A 372 -22.77 13.37 17.90
CA ALA A 372 -24.19 13.70 17.82
C ALA A 372 -24.91 13.49 19.16
N GLU A 373 -24.59 12.41 19.89
CA GLU A 373 -25.13 12.19 21.25
C GLU A 373 -24.63 13.24 22.24
N LEU A 374 -23.35 13.59 22.15
CA LEU A 374 -22.77 14.66 22.95
C LEU A 374 -23.52 15.98 22.74
N ILE A 375 -23.79 16.36 21.49
CA ILE A 375 -24.54 17.59 21.18
C ILE A 375 -25.98 17.50 21.71
N ALA A 376 -26.62 16.35 21.57
CA ALA A 376 -27.96 16.12 22.10
C ALA A 376 -28.02 16.21 23.63
N SER A 377 -26.90 15.97 24.33
CA SER A 377 -26.79 16.11 25.79
C SER A 377 -26.64 17.56 26.27
N LEU A 378 -26.40 18.51 25.37
CA LEU A 378 -26.15 19.90 25.74
C LEU A 378 -27.46 20.59 26.16
N GLU A 379 -27.40 21.41 27.22
CA GLU A 379 -28.56 22.16 27.73
C GLU A 379 -29.21 23.06 26.66
N LYS A 380 -28.40 23.57 25.72
CA LYS A 380 -28.86 24.42 24.62
C LYS A 380 -29.27 23.64 23.35
N TYR A 381 -29.33 22.31 23.40
CA TYR A 381 -29.75 21.52 22.25
C TYR A 381 -31.19 21.85 21.86
N SER A 382 -31.38 22.32 20.63
CA SER A 382 -32.70 22.63 20.06
C SER A 382 -32.63 22.68 18.54
N GLU A 383 -33.78 22.62 17.88
CA GLU A 383 -33.90 22.79 16.43
C GLU A 383 -33.30 24.12 15.95
N THR A 384 -33.51 25.20 16.70
CA THR A 384 -32.96 26.52 16.36
C THR A 384 -31.44 26.56 16.51
N ASN A 385 -30.91 25.86 17.52
CA ASN A 385 -29.51 25.96 17.88
C ASN A 385 -28.63 24.97 17.10
N PHE A 386 -29.12 23.76 16.87
CA PHE A 386 -28.42 22.68 16.16
C PHE A 386 -29.30 22.08 15.06
N PRO A 387 -29.77 22.87 14.08
CA PRO A 387 -30.77 22.41 13.12
C PRO A 387 -30.34 21.19 12.31
N ALA A 388 -29.06 21.05 11.97
CA ALA A 388 -28.55 19.88 11.25
C ALA A 388 -28.60 18.58 12.08
N VAL A 389 -28.15 18.63 13.35
CA VAL A 389 -28.20 17.47 14.27
C VAL A 389 -29.64 17.12 14.59
N TYR A 390 -30.46 18.14 14.82
CA TYR A 390 -31.88 18.00 15.11
C TYR A 390 -32.63 17.34 13.96
N PHE A 391 -32.38 17.79 12.72
CA PHE A 391 -32.94 17.18 11.51
C PHE A 391 -32.58 15.69 11.39
N CYS A 392 -31.32 15.31 11.62
CA CYS A 392 -30.96 13.90 11.55
C CYS A 392 -31.69 13.06 12.59
N ARG A 393 -31.75 13.53 13.84
CA ARG A 393 -32.43 12.79 14.91
C ARG A 393 -33.95 12.74 14.72
N SER A 394 -34.55 13.74 14.08
CA SER A 394 -36.01 13.76 13.83
C SER A 394 -36.44 12.72 12.79
N MET A 395 -35.53 12.19 11.97
CA MET A 395 -35.80 11.08 11.05
C MET A 395 -35.92 9.71 11.74
N GLY A 396 -35.70 9.65 13.06
CA GLY A 396 -35.84 8.45 13.87
C GLY A 396 -34.50 7.84 14.30
N GLU A 397 -34.59 6.74 15.04
CA GLU A 397 -33.44 6.08 15.67
C GLU A 397 -32.37 5.67 14.64
N GLY A 398 -31.10 5.92 14.97
CA GLY A 398 -29.93 5.54 14.16
C GLY A 398 -29.52 6.54 13.09
N TRP A 399 -30.31 7.58 12.81
CA TRP A 399 -29.91 8.66 11.90
C TRP A 399 -29.01 9.68 12.58
N ARG A 400 -27.89 10.01 11.94
CA ARG A 400 -26.89 10.94 12.47
C ARG A 400 -26.18 11.70 11.34
N LEU A 401 -25.41 12.71 11.71
CA LEU A 401 -24.54 13.37 10.73
C LEU A 401 -23.37 12.46 10.33
N PRO A 402 -22.90 12.55 9.07
CA PRO A 402 -21.77 11.78 8.60
C PRO A 402 -20.45 12.22 9.26
N SER A 403 -19.55 11.28 9.49
CA SER A 403 -18.16 11.57 9.86
C SER A 403 -17.29 11.95 8.66
N ALA A 404 -16.08 12.45 8.94
CA ALA A 404 -15.11 12.78 7.89
C ALA A 404 -14.81 11.55 7.01
N ASN A 405 -14.62 10.40 7.64
CA ASN A 405 -14.34 9.13 6.94
C ASN A 405 -15.56 8.66 6.14
N GLU A 406 -16.78 8.88 6.63
CA GLU A 406 -17.99 8.52 5.90
C GLU A 406 -18.22 9.44 4.69
N LEU A 407 -17.94 10.73 4.81
CA LEU A 407 -17.94 11.64 3.66
C LEU A 407 -16.88 11.27 2.64
N LEU A 408 -15.70 10.85 3.08
CA LEU A 408 -14.66 10.36 2.18
C LEU A 408 -15.11 9.08 1.45
N ASN A 409 -15.72 8.13 2.16
CA ASN A 409 -16.26 6.91 1.53
C ASN A 409 -17.41 7.22 0.57
N LEU A 410 -18.27 8.18 0.91
CA LEU A 410 -19.33 8.67 0.03
C LEU A 410 -18.74 9.31 -1.23
N LEU A 411 -17.68 10.10 -1.12
CA LEU A 411 -16.97 10.69 -2.27
C LEU A 411 -16.43 9.62 -3.22
N LYS A 412 -15.78 8.58 -2.68
CA LYS A 412 -15.22 7.49 -3.48
C LYS A 412 -16.28 6.82 -4.36
N VAL A 413 -17.46 6.56 -3.80
CA VAL A 413 -18.57 5.95 -4.55
C VAL A 413 -19.28 6.96 -5.45
N TYR A 414 -19.41 8.21 -5.04
CA TYR A 414 -20.09 9.25 -5.82
C TYR A 414 -19.33 9.62 -7.10
N TYR A 415 -18.00 9.66 -7.06
CA TYR A 415 -17.15 10.00 -8.22
C TYR A 415 -16.37 8.82 -8.81
N ASN A 416 -16.57 7.60 -8.29
CA ASN A 416 -15.76 6.43 -8.65
C ASN A 416 -14.24 6.66 -8.45
N ASP A 417 -13.86 7.30 -7.34
CA ASP A 417 -12.49 7.72 -7.03
C ASP A 417 -11.78 6.76 -6.06
N PRO A 418 -10.56 6.26 -6.38
CA PRO A 418 -9.76 5.45 -5.47
C PRO A 418 -9.09 6.22 -4.31
N GLY A 419 -9.12 7.55 -4.27
CA GLY A 419 -8.73 8.33 -3.08
C GLY A 419 -7.90 9.59 -3.34
N THR A 420 -7.98 10.21 -4.51
CA THR A 420 -7.26 11.44 -4.85
C THR A 420 -8.22 12.54 -5.29
N PHE A 421 -9.13 12.96 -4.39
CA PHE A 421 -10.19 13.89 -4.78
C PHE A 421 -9.72 15.36 -4.89
N ASP A 422 -9.55 15.84 -6.13
CA ASP A 422 -9.56 17.26 -6.50
C ASP A 422 -10.80 17.56 -7.37
N LYS A 423 -11.76 18.31 -6.82
CA LYS A 423 -13.10 18.48 -7.42
C LYS A 423 -13.02 19.02 -8.84
N GLU A 424 -12.09 19.93 -9.08
CA GLU A 424 -11.86 20.57 -10.37
C GLU A 424 -11.47 19.56 -11.45
N ASP A 425 -10.70 18.53 -11.10
CA ASP A 425 -10.29 17.46 -12.01
C ASP A 425 -11.47 16.52 -12.34
N TYR A 426 -12.30 16.17 -11.35
CA TYR A 426 -13.46 15.29 -11.57
C TYR A 426 -14.62 15.95 -12.32
N LEU A 427 -14.70 17.28 -12.32
CA LEU A 427 -15.73 17.98 -13.09
C LEU A 427 -15.54 17.87 -14.61
N VAL A 428 -14.36 17.45 -15.08
CA VAL A 428 -14.08 17.22 -16.50
C VAL A 428 -13.93 15.73 -16.86
N ASP A 429 -13.86 14.86 -15.86
CA ASP A 429 -13.79 13.41 -16.03
C ASP A 429 -15.19 12.83 -16.35
N THR A 430 -15.32 12.20 -17.52
CA THR A 430 -16.58 11.64 -18.01
C THR A 430 -17.06 10.45 -17.19
N ASP A 431 -16.16 9.64 -16.64
CA ASP A 431 -16.51 8.46 -15.85
C ASP A 431 -16.99 8.90 -14.46
N ALA A 432 -16.34 9.91 -13.89
CA ALA A 432 -16.76 10.52 -12.64
C ALA A 432 -18.12 11.23 -12.76
N GLN A 433 -18.37 11.91 -13.87
CA GLN A 433 -19.68 12.50 -14.16
C GLN A 433 -20.76 11.43 -14.31
N ALA A 434 -20.46 10.31 -14.99
CA ALA A 434 -21.38 9.20 -15.14
C ALA A 434 -21.72 8.55 -13.79
N ALA A 435 -20.71 8.30 -12.95
CA ALA A 435 -20.90 7.78 -11.59
C ALA A 435 -21.78 8.71 -10.73
N ALA A 436 -21.49 10.02 -10.77
CA ALA A 436 -22.28 11.02 -10.06
C ALA A 436 -23.73 11.07 -10.57
N ALA A 437 -23.95 10.92 -11.88
CA ALA A 437 -25.30 10.87 -12.46
C ALA A 437 -26.08 9.66 -11.94
N VAL A 438 -25.49 8.46 -11.94
CA VAL A 438 -26.11 7.25 -11.37
C VAL A 438 -26.48 7.47 -9.91
N PHE A 439 -25.57 8.02 -9.10
CA PHE A 439 -25.86 8.30 -7.69
C PHE A 439 -27.03 9.27 -7.52
N ASN A 440 -27.06 10.35 -8.32
CA ASN A 440 -28.13 11.35 -8.26
C ASN A 440 -29.49 10.78 -8.71
N GLU A 441 -29.51 9.85 -9.69
CA GLU A 441 -30.73 9.13 -10.07
C GLU A 441 -31.28 8.29 -8.92
N LEU A 442 -30.41 7.62 -8.15
CA LEU A 442 -30.83 6.88 -6.96
C LEU A 442 -31.37 7.81 -5.86
N LEU A 443 -30.74 8.97 -5.64
CA LEU A 443 -31.25 9.98 -4.71
C LEU A 443 -32.60 10.54 -5.16
N ALA A 444 -32.78 10.79 -6.45
CA ALA A 444 -34.05 11.26 -7.00
C ALA A 444 -35.19 10.25 -6.76
N GLN A 445 -34.89 8.95 -6.80
CA GLN A 445 -35.87 7.90 -6.44
C GLN A 445 -36.22 7.89 -4.95
N CYS A 446 -35.36 8.44 -4.09
CA CYS A 446 -35.62 8.58 -2.67
C CYS A 446 -36.56 9.74 -2.33
N VAL A 447 -36.64 10.73 -3.21
CA VAL A 447 -37.47 11.92 -3.04
C VAL A 447 -38.94 11.56 -3.27
N THR A 448 -39.77 11.73 -2.25
CA THR A 448 -41.22 11.67 -2.39
C THR A 448 -41.71 13.05 -2.81
N ASN A 449 -41.68 13.34 -4.12
CA ASN A 449 -42.27 14.52 -4.77
C ASN A 449 -42.69 15.66 -3.82
N SER A 450 -41.84 16.65 -3.61
CA SER A 450 -42.31 17.93 -3.11
C SER A 450 -42.19 18.96 -4.23
N SER A 451 -43.33 19.29 -4.83
CA SER A 451 -43.47 20.45 -5.72
C SER A 451 -43.38 21.78 -4.93
N GLU A 452 -42.69 21.80 -3.78
CA GLU A 452 -42.72 22.87 -2.79
C GLU A 452 -41.34 23.25 -2.21
N THR A 453 -40.26 22.53 -2.51
CA THR A 453 -38.91 22.94 -2.07
C THR A 453 -38.23 23.88 -3.07
N THR A 454 -37.51 24.87 -2.54
CA THR A 454 -36.78 25.89 -3.33
C THR A 454 -35.34 25.49 -3.63
N TYR A 455 -34.97 24.24 -3.39
CA TYR A 455 -33.59 23.75 -3.45
C TYR A 455 -33.53 22.32 -4.03
N ASP A 456 -32.40 21.99 -4.66
CA ASP A 456 -32.21 20.72 -5.36
C ASP A 456 -32.04 19.56 -4.38
N GLU A 457 -33.04 18.69 -4.33
CA GLU A 457 -33.12 17.55 -3.43
C GLU A 457 -32.20 16.38 -3.81
N THR A 458 -31.39 16.50 -4.87
CA THR A 458 -30.34 15.51 -5.22
C THR A 458 -28.96 15.92 -4.73
N LYS A 459 -28.77 17.18 -4.26
CA LYS A 459 -27.46 17.66 -3.83
C LYS A 459 -26.96 17.00 -2.56
N ILE A 460 -25.63 16.93 -2.46
CA ILE A 460 -24.86 16.48 -1.30
C ILE A 460 -23.78 17.53 -1.02
N ASN A 461 -23.49 17.82 0.25
CA ASN A 461 -22.34 18.66 0.63
C ASN A 461 -21.02 17.90 0.46
N LEU A 462 -20.52 17.83 -0.77
CA LEU A 462 -19.22 17.25 -1.09
C LEU A 462 -18.21 18.40 -1.27
N GLY A 463 -17.28 18.56 -0.31
CA GLY A 463 -16.14 19.49 -0.42
C GLY A 463 -14.93 18.86 -1.11
N SER A 464 -13.90 19.62 -1.47
CA SER A 464 -12.60 19.07 -1.96
C SER A 464 -11.82 18.42 -0.81
N THR A 465 -10.80 17.58 -1.06
CA THR A 465 -9.91 17.05 0.03
C THR A 465 -9.30 18.14 0.90
N SER A 466 -9.08 19.33 0.32
CA SER A 466 -8.63 20.55 1.01
C SER A 466 -9.75 21.37 1.69
N THR A 467 -11.03 21.02 1.47
CA THR A 467 -12.21 21.74 1.98
C THR A 467 -13.39 20.85 2.42
N MET A 468 -13.17 19.55 2.70
CA MET A 468 -14.25 18.64 3.11
C MET A 468 -14.95 19.21 4.35
N TYR A 469 -16.28 19.32 4.28
CA TYR A 469 -17.10 19.86 5.34
C TYR A 469 -17.51 18.73 6.29
N TYR A 470 -16.72 18.49 7.33
CA TYR A 470 -17.03 17.51 8.38
C TYR A 470 -16.99 18.16 9.77
N TRP A 471 -17.67 17.53 10.72
CA TRP A 471 -17.68 17.98 12.12
C TRP A 471 -16.34 17.70 12.79
N THR A 472 -15.74 18.71 13.40
CA THR A 472 -14.73 18.53 14.45
C THR A 472 -14.98 19.53 15.58
N GLY A 473 -14.73 19.11 16.83
CA GLY A 473 -14.66 20.03 17.97
C GLY A 473 -13.24 20.52 18.14
N GLN A 474 -13.01 21.83 18.13
CA GLN A 474 -11.72 22.41 18.51
C GLN A 474 -11.87 23.19 19.82
N GLY A 475 -11.07 22.83 20.83
CA GLY A 475 -10.97 23.59 22.07
C GLY A 475 -10.07 24.80 21.82
N ASP A 476 -10.56 26.00 22.10
CA ASP A 476 -9.71 27.20 22.12
C ASP A 476 -8.64 27.02 23.22
N LEU A 477 -7.39 26.76 22.83
CA LEU A 477 -6.22 26.96 23.69
C LEU A 477 -5.71 28.39 23.47
N SER A 478 -6.55 29.40 23.68
CA SER A 478 -6.05 30.76 23.82
C SER A 478 -5.42 30.88 25.21
N ALA A 479 -4.10 30.77 25.27
CA ALA A 479 -3.32 31.13 26.44
C ALA A 479 -3.68 32.57 26.86
N GLY A 480 -4.36 32.73 28.00
CA GLY A 480 -4.57 34.05 28.60
C GLY A 480 -5.95 34.39 29.18
N ALA A 481 -6.87 33.44 29.37
CA ALA A 481 -8.05 33.68 30.21
C ALA A 481 -7.95 32.84 31.48
N ASP A 482 -7.94 33.50 32.64
CA ASP A 482 -7.69 32.96 34.00
C ASP A 482 -8.79 32.00 34.54
N ASP A 483 -9.43 31.19 33.69
CA ASP A 483 -10.32 30.12 34.14
C ASP A 483 -10.04 28.80 33.41
N PRO A 484 -9.37 27.82 34.06
CA PRO A 484 -9.02 26.53 33.45
C PRO A 484 -10.24 25.65 33.09
N LYS A 485 -11.48 26.10 33.37
CA LYS A 485 -12.73 25.36 33.11
C LYS A 485 -13.46 25.77 31.83
N ILE A 486 -13.00 26.80 31.11
CA ILE A 486 -13.72 27.33 29.94
C ILE A 486 -13.07 26.82 28.65
N LYS A 487 -13.74 25.89 27.95
CA LYS A 487 -13.39 25.49 26.58
C LYS A 487 -14.58 25.75 25.65
N ARG A 488 -14.35 26.51 24.57
CA ARG A 488 -15.34 26.75 23.50
C ARG A 488 -15.44 25.52 22.61
N VAL A 489 -16.66 25.14 22.23
CA VAL A 489 -16.90 24.25 21.08
C VAL A 489 -17.04 25.14 19.85
N THR A 490 -15.96 25.28 19.07
CA THR A 490 -16.02 25.98 17.79
C THR A 490 -16.17 24.95 16.68
N ILE A 491 -17.20 25.09 15.84
CA ILE A 491 -17.36 24.30 14.62
C ILE A 491 -16.38 24.87 13.60
N GLN A 492 -15.24 24.21 13.39
CA GLN A 492 -14.23 24.66 12.43
C GLN A 492 -14.04 23.67 11.27
N LYS A 493 -13.88 24.27 10.08
CA LYS A 493 -13.25 23.69 8.89
C LYS A 493 -11.84 23.26 9.28
N LYS A 494 -11.49 21.97 9.25
CA LYS A 494 -10.10 21.53 9.43
C LYS A 494 -9.37 21.68 8.08
N PRO A 495 -8.40 22.60 7.94
CA PRO A 495 -7.51 22.61 6.79
C PRO A 495 -6.46 21.51 6.98
N ALA A 496 -5.96 20.95 5.88
CA ALA A 496 -4.71 20.19 5.89
C ALA A 496 -3.56 21.08 6.42
N ALA A 497 -2.60 20.47 7.10
CA ALA A 497 -1.42 21.17 7.63
C ALA A 497 -0.66 21.86 6.49
N GLY A 498 -0.56 23.19 6.53
CA GLY A 498 0.33 23.97 5.64
C GLY A 498 -0.32 25.01 4.72
N ALA A 499 -1.65 25.20 4.70
CA ALA A 499 -2.27 26.19 3.82
C ALA A 499 -2.35 27.61 4.44
N THR A 500 -1.61 28.56 3.87
CA THR A 500 -1.70 30.00 4.16
C THR A 500 -2.94 30.62 3.52
N ARG A 501 -3.78 31.23 4.36
CA ARG A 501 -4.92 32.16 4.18
C ARG A 501 -5.50 32.45 2.77
N SER A 502 -6.84 32.40 2.74
CA SER A 502 -7.76 33.45 2.26
C SER A 502 -8.66 33.09 1.07
N ILE A 503 -9.80 32.44 1.36
CA ILE A 503 -11.12 32.82 0.82
C ILE A 503 -12.13 32.66 1.98
N ILE A 504 -12.63 33.79 2.47
CA ILE A 504 -13.69 33.90 3.49
C ILE A 504 -15.04 34.11 2.76
N PRO A 505 -16.20 33.70 3.32
CA PRO A 505 -17.01 34.63 4.13
C PRO A 505 -17.46 33.95 5.45
N ASP A 506 -17.09 34.40 6.65
CA ASP A 506 -17.67 35.50 7.44
C ASP A 506 -19.18 35.67 7.22
N SER A 507 -19.93 34.59 7.44
CA SER A 507 -21.17 34.61 8.23
C SER A 507 -21.79 33.20 8.29
N ASN A 508 -22.21 32.81 9.49
CA ASN A 508 -22.96 31.58 9.81
C ASN A 508 -24.39 31.53 9.21
N THR A 509 -24.59 32.13 8.03
CA THR A 509 -25.85 32.20 7.28
C THR A 509 -25.83 31.35 6.00
N SER A 510 -24.70 30.71 5.68
CA SER A 510 -24.59 29.80 4.54
C SER A 510 -25.39 28.53 4.83
N LYS A 511 -26.50 28.32 4.12
CA LYS A 511 -27.30 27.08 4.24
C LYS A 511 -26.61 25.95 3.47
N TYR A 512 -26.59 24.77 4.07
CA TYR A 512 -25.93 23.56 3.57
C TYR A 512 -26.97 22.49 3.23
N TYR A 513 -26.69 21.63 2.24
CA TYR A 513 -27.52 20.45 1.91
C TYR A 513 -27.27 19.30 2.89
N VAL A 514 -27.90 19.36 4.05
CA VAL A 514 -27.68 18.40 5.12
C VAL A 514 -28.37 17.09 4.79
N ARG A 515 -27.56 16.04 4.68
CA ARG A 515 -27.99 14.64 4.64
C ARG A 515 -27.40 13.90 5.83
N CYS A 516 -28.09 12.83 6.23
CA CYS A 516 -27.74 12.06 7.40
C CYS A 516 -27.37 10.64 6.98
N VAL A 517 -26.51 10.01 7.78
CA VAL A 517 -26.08 8.63 7.61
C VAL A 517 -26.79 7.74 8.62
N ARG A 518 -27.09 6.52 8.21
CA ARG A 518 -27.57 5.46 9.09
C ARG A 518 -26.92 4.14 8.69
N ASP A 519 -26.57 3.35 9.71
CA ASP A 519 -26.13 1.96 9.56
C ASP A 519 -27.36 1.05 9.44
N VAL A 520 -27.41 0.21 8.41
CA VAL A 520 -28.54 -0.71 8.12
C VAL A 520 -28.03 -2.08 7.68
N GLU A 521 -28.93 -3.06 7.60
CA GLU A 521 -28.63 -4.42 7.15
C GLU A 521 -29.51 -4.77 5.94
N LEU A 522 -28.89 -5.21 4.84
CA LEU A 522 -29.55 -5.70 3.63
C LEU A 522 -30.09 -7.11 3.88
N LYS A 523 -31.16 -7.23 4.66
CA LYS A 523 -31.91 -8.49 4.82
C LYS A 523 -32.91 -8.72 3.71
#